data_AF-A0A932XET9-F1
#
_entry.id   AF-A0A932XET9-F1
#
_cell.length_a   1.000
_cell.length_b   1.000
_cell.length_c   1.000
_cell.angle_alpha   90.00
_cell.angle_beta   90.00
_cell.angle_gamma   90.00
#
_symmetry.space_group_name_H-M   'P 1'
#
loop_
_entity.id
_entity.type
_entity.pdbx_description
1 polymer ?
#
loop_
_entity_poly.entity_id
_entity_poly.type
_entity_poly.pdbx_seq_one_letter_code
_entity_poly.pdbx_strand_id
1 'polypeptide(L)' 'AQLRGEKQLEIVPGAAHLFEEPGALETVARLAREWFERHLAPTANGVERITTVDR' A
#
# COMPACT_ATOMS: atom_id res chain seq x y z
N ALA A 1 9.93 -17.38 -18.81
CA ALA A 1 8.56 -16.83 -18.72
C ALA A 1 8.62 -15.40 -18.21
N GLN A 2 7.74 -14.49 -18.66
CA GLN A 2 7.66 -13.10 -18.18
C GLN A 2 6.29 -12.85 -17.52
N LEU A 3 6.28 -12.26 -16.32
CA LEU A 3 5.06 -11.84 -15.64
C LEU A 3 4.50 -10.58 -16.30
N ARG A 4 3.24 -10.66 -16.76
CA ARG A 4 2.47 -9.57 -17.35
C ARG A 4 1.68 -8.84 -16.26
N GLY A 5 1.56 -7.52 -16.36
CA GLY A 5 0.88 -6.66 -15.39
C GLY A 5 1.76 -5.55 -14.83
N GLU A 6 1.14 -4.59 -14.16
CA GLU A 6 1.83 -3.49 -13.45
C GLU A 6 2.59 -4.04 -12.24
N LYS A 7 3.81 -3.55 -12.05
CA LYS A 7 4.72 -4.01 -11.00
C LYS A 7 5.67 -2.89 -10.60
N GLN A 8 6.01 -2.87 -9.32
CA GLN A 8 6.97 -1.93 -8.73
C GLN A 8 7.98 -2.73 -7.90
N LEU A 9 9.25 -2.33 -7.97
CA LEU A 9 10.33 -2.93 -7.18
C LEU A 9 10.99 -1.81 -6.37
N GLU A 10 10.99 -1.97 -5.06
CA GLU A 10 11.60 -1.02 -4.11
C GLU A 10 12.64 -1.74 -3.25
N ILE A 11 13.74 -1.06 -2.96
CA ILE A 11 14.79 -1.55 -2.05
C ILE A 11 14.65 -0.80 -0.73
N VAL A 12 14.49 -1.53 0.38
CA VAL A 12 14.51 -0.97 1.74
C VAL A 12 15.92 -1.14 2.31
N PRO A 13 16.73 -0.06 2.44
CA PRO A 13 18.10 -0.19 2.91
C PRO A 13 18.14 -0.72 4.35
N GLY A 14 19.03 -1.68 4.61
CA GLY A 14 19.24 -2.23 5.95
C GLY A 14 18.20 -3.23 6.43
N ALA A 15 17.13 -3.50 5.65
CA ALA A 15 16.16 -4.52 5.99
C ALA A 15 16.73 -5.94 5.81
N ALA A 16 16.59 -6.77 6.83
CA ALA A 16 16.80 -8.21 6.70
C ALA A 16 15.51 -8.94 6.29
N HIS A 17 15.60 -10.26 6.19
CA HIS A 17 14.55 -11.18 5.74
C HIS A 17 13.24 -11.09 6.53
N LEU A 18 13.29 -10.70 7.81
CA LEU A 18 12.13 -10.55 8.68
C LEU A 18 11.76 -9.10 9.00
N PHE A 19 12.51 -8.12 8.49
CA PHE A 19 12.29 -6.69 8.76
C PHE A 19 12.30 -6.33 10.26
N GLU A 20 13.13 -7.00 11.08
CA GLU A 20 13.21 -6.75 12.53
C GLU A 20 13.89 -5.41 12.86
N GLU A 21 14.60 -4.83 11.90
CA GLU A 21 15.27 -3.54 12.08
C GLU A 21 14.25 -2.41 12.29
N PRO A 22 14.57 -1.42 13.15
CA PRO A 22 13.67 -0.30 13.40
C PRO A 22 13.26 0.42 12.11
N GLY A 23 11.96 0.50 11.84
CA GLY A 23 11.42 1.21 10.68
C GLY A 23 11.31 0.38 9.40
N ALA A 24 11.86 -0.85 9.36
CA ALA A 24 11.84 -1.68 8.16
C ALA A 24 10.42 -2.15 7.83
N LEU A 25 9.71 -2.73 8.81
CA LEU A 25 8.34 -3.20 8.63
C LEU A 25 7.37 -2.04 8.31
N GLU A 26 7.54 -0.89 8.97
CA GLU A 26 6.75 0.32 8.73
C GLU A 26 6.95 0.83 7.29
N THR A 27 8.18 0.79 6.79
CA THR A 27 8.50 1.18 5.42
C THR A 27 7.83 0.25 4.42
N VAL A 28 7.94 -1.07 4.62
CA VAL A 28 7.30 -2.09 3.76
C VAL A 28 5.78 -1.93 3.78
N ALA A 29 5.18 -1.78 4.96
CA ALA A 29 3.74 -1.60 5.11
C ALA A 29 3.23 -0.34 4.39
N ARG A 30 3.97 0.77 4.51
CA ARG A 30 3.64 2.02 3.81
C ARG A 30 3.70 1.85 2.30
N LEU A 31 4.78 1.26 1.76
CA LEU A 31 4.94 1.04 0.32
C LEU A 31 3.83 0.13 -0.25
N ALA A 32 3.51 -0.95 0.48
CA ALA A 32 2.44 -1.86 0.08
C ALA A 32 1.06 -1.17 0.08
N ARG A 33 0.75 -0.41 1.15
CA ARG A 33 -0.49 0.39 1.22
C ARG A 33 -0.61 1.33 0.04
N GLU A 34 0.42 2.12 -0.22
CA GLU A 34 0.44 3.09 -1.32
C GLU A 34 0.26 2.41 -2.69
N TRP A 35 0.82 1.21 -2.89
CA TRP A 35 0.60 0.44 -4.11
C TRP A 35 -0.85 -0.02 -4.23
N PHE A 36 -1.45 -0.53 -3.15
CA PHE A 36 -2.86 -0.95 -3.17
C PHE A 36 -3.82 0.23 -3.34
N GLU A 37 -3.56 1.38 -2.71
CA GLU A 37 -4.37 2.58 -2.90
C GLU A 37 -4.35 3.06 -4.35
N ARG A 38 -3.23 2.92 -5.05
CA ARG A 38 -3.13 3.32 -6.47
C ARG A 38 -3.85 2.36 -7.41
N HIS A 39 -3.80 1.06 -7.16
CA HIS A 39 -4.21 0.05 -8.16
C HIS A 39 -5.48 -0.72 -7.78
N LEU A 40 -5.84 -0.75 -6.49
CA LEU A 40 -7.03 -1.47 -5.98
C LEU A 40 -8.05 -0.54 -5.32
N ALA A 41 -7.77 0.77 -5.18
CA ALA A 41 -8.80 1.68 -4.70
C ALA A 41 -10.01 1.61 -5.65
N PRO A 42 -11.24 1.53 -5.10
CA PRO A 42 -12.42 1.67 -5.94
C PRO A 42 -12.29 2.96 -6.71
N THR A 43 -12.34 2.90 -8.05
CA THR A 43 -12.65 4.10 -8.83
C THR A 43 -13.88 4.70 -8.17
N ALA A 44 -13.79 5.96 -7.71
CA ALA A 44 -14.81 6.62 -6.92
C ALA A 44 -16.10 6.81 -7.73
N ASN A 45 -16.82 5.72 -7.96
CA ASN A 45 -18.14 5.62 -8.52
C ASN A 45 -18.95 4.84 -7.50
N GLY A 46 -19.42 5.54 -6.45
CA GLY A 46 -20.48 5.02 -5.57
C GLY A 46 -20.11 4.69 -4.13
N VAL A 47 -19.26 5.48 -3.46
CA VAL A 47 -19.27 5.49 -1.98
C VAL A 47 -19.75 6.85 -1.51
N GLU A 48 -21.06 6.97 -1.35
CA GLU A 48 -21.68 8.08 -0.64
C GLU A 48 -21.08 8.08 0.77
N ARG A 49 -20.25 9.07 1.05
CA ARG A 49 -19.63 9.20 2.37
C ARG A 49 -20.78 9.39 3.35
N ILE A 50 -20.96 8.44 4.26
CA ILE A 50 -21.75 8.67 5.48
C ILE A 50 -20.95 9.69 6.28
N THR A 51 -21.14 10.97 5.97
CA THR A 51 -20.71 12.07 6.83
C THR A 51 -21.57 12.00 8.06
N THR A 52 -20.90 11.74 9.20
CA THR A 52 -21.36 11.95 10.56
C THR A 52 -22.56 12.88 10.64
N VAL A 53 -23.70 12.35 11.11
CA VAL A 53 -24.88 13.14 11.41
C VAL A 53 -24.63 13.84 12.75
N ASP A 54 -24.33 15.14 12.71
CA ASP A 54 -24.54 16.04 13.84
C ASP A 54 -26.05 16.15 14.10
N ARG A 55 -26.54 15.44 15.13
CA ARG A 55 -27.51 15.93 16.13
C ARG A 55 -27.75 14.87 17.22
#